data_AF-A0A238C377-F1
#
_entry.id   AF-A0A238C377-F1
#
_cell.length_a   1.000
_cell.length_b   1.000
_cell.length_c   1.000
_cell.angle_alpha   90.00
_cell.angle_beta   90.00
_cell.angle_gamma   90.00
#
_symmetry.space_group_name_H-M   'P 1'
#
loop_
_entity.id
_entity.type
_entity.pdbx_description
1 polymer ?
#
loop_
_entity_poly.entity_id
_entity_poly.type
_entity_poly.pdbx_seq_one_letter_code
_entity_poly.pdbx_strand_id
1 'polypeptide(L)'
;MEVTQNSSAMHSSTNSSSSEVVYGATGSVGSAGDDTRVMSEKVQMLASSIYKEFEIMIEKNGEDSVKNLMPLVVNVLESLDLAYLEKEECSVDLEMLKEDNEQLMTQYEREKQLRRTQDQKCLEIEDSLLEQNRELESKIESLESIMRMLELKAKNASDHG
;
A
#
# COMPACT_ATOMS: atom_id res chain seq x y z
N MET A 1 18.40 -36.99 -47.77
CA MET A 1 19.42 -36.45 -46.85
C MET A 1 19.58 -35.00 -47.26
N GLU A 2 19.25 -33.99 -46.47
CA GLU A 2 19.36 -33.84 -45.02
C GLU A 2 18.13 -33.13 -44.44
N VAL A 3 17.91 -33.38 -43.15
CA VAL A 3 16.92 -32.76 -42.29
C VAL A 3 17.67 -31.75 -41.41
N THR A 4 17.28 -30.49 -41.42
CA THR A 4 17.66 -29.48 -40.41
C THR A 4 16.53 -28.46 -40.33
N GLN A 5 15.65 -28.59 -39.33
CA GLN A 5 15.68 -27.88 -38.04
C GLN A 5 15.33 -26.39 -38.15
N ASN A 6 14.12 -26.03 -37.71
CA ASN A 6 13.97 -25.07 -36.61
C ASN A 6 12.51 -25.06 -36.11
N SER A 7 12.30 -25.69 -34.95
CA SER A 7 11.14 -25.41 -34.10
C SER A 7 11.68 -25.10 -32.72
N SER A 8 11.61 -23.82 -32.36
CA SER A 8 11.95 -23.21 -31.08
C SER A 8 11.15 -21.90 -31.09
N ALA A 9 10.38 -21.51 -30.09
CA ALA A 9 10.09 -22.06 -28.77
C ALA A 9 8.71 -21.51 -28.38
N MET A 10 7.86 -22.31 -27.72
CA MET A 10 6.75 -21.79 -26.94
C MET A 10 6.95 -22.24 -25.50
N HIS A 11 7.63 -21.40 -24.73
CA HIS A 11 7.63 -21.44 -23.27
C HIS A 11 6.99 -20.15 -22.78
N SER A 12 5.66 -20.18 -22.57
CA SER A 12 4.99 -19.19 -21.75
C SER A 12 5.16 -19.58 -20.28
N SER A 13 6.29 -19.21 -19.69
CA SER A 13 6.46 -19.21 -18.24
C SER A 13 6.07 -17.83 -17.74
N THR A 14 4.77 -17.61 -17.49
CA THR A 14 4.34 -16.52 -16.61
C THR A 14 4.72 -16.93 -15.20
N ASN A 15 5.93 -16.57 -14.79
CA ASN A 15 6.35 -16.60 -13.41
C ASN A 15 5.61 -15.49 -12.65
N SER A 16 4.37 -15.76 -12.26
CA SER A 16 3.72 -14.99 -11.20
C SER A 16 4.38 -15.40 -9.89
N SER A 17 5.53 -14.79 -9.59
CA SER A 17 6.00 -14.68 -8.22
C SER A 17 4.97 -13.83 -7.49
N SER A 18 3.96 -14.46 -6.92
CA SER A 18 3.15 -13.90 -5.85
C SER A 18 4.12 -13.41 -4.79
N SER A 19 4.32 -12.10 -4.73
CA SER A 19 4.95 -11.44 -3.59
C SER A 19 4.01 -11.67 -2.39
N GLU A 20 4.32 -12.71 -1.62
CA GLU A 20 3.73 -12.99 -0.34
C GLU A 20 4.01 -11.80 0.57
N VAL A 21 2.99 -10.97 0.78
CA VAL A 21 3.08 -9.86 1.73
C VAL A 21 2.97 -10.49 3.11
N VAL A 22 4.14 -10.73 3.73
CA VAL A 22 4.25 -11.25 5.10
C VAL A 22 3.69 -10.19 6.03
N TYR A 23 2.45 -10.36 6.48
CA TYR A 23 1.90 -9.58 7.58
C TYR A 23 2.69 -9.91 8.84
N GLY A 24 3.30 -8.88 9.42
CA GLY A 24 4.24 -8.94 10.52
C GLY A 24 3.77 -9.82 11.67
N ALA A 25 4.44 -10.95 11.85
CA ALA A 25 4.60 -11.57 13.15
C ALA A 25 5.73 -10.82 13.86
N THR A 26 5.39 -9.96 14.84
CA THR A 26 6.05 -9.83 16.15
C THR A 26 5.45 -8.65 16.92
N GLY A 27 4.48 -8.94 17.77
CA GLY A 27 4.07 -8.11 18.91
C GLY A 27 3.24 -9.05 19.79
N SER A 28 3.61 -9.43 21.00
CA SER A 28 4.54 -8.89 21.97
C SER A 28 5.07 -10.07 22.78
N VAL A 29 6.40 -10.30 22.76
CA VAL A 29 7.09 -11.04 23.82
C VAL A 29 7.65 -9.97 24.73
N GLY A 30 6.98 -9.73 25.86
CA GLY A 30 7.40 -8.69 26.79
C GLY A 30 6.54 -8.63 28.04
N SER A 31 6.48 -9.72 28.82
CA SER A 31 6.17 -9.57 30.25
C SER A 31 6.88 -10.66 31.05
N ALA A 32 8.18 -10.47 31.19
CA ALA A 32 8.98 -11.06 32.26
C ALA A 32 9.92 -9.95 32.75
N GLY A 33 9.49 -9.20 33.77
CA GLY A 33 10.30 -8.19 34.46
C GLY A 33 9.56 -6.88 34.74
N ASP A 34 8.66 -6.89 35.72
CA ASP A 34 7.90 -5.72 36.18
C ASP A 34 8.75 -4.71 37.00
N ASP A 35 10.04 -4.97 37.21
CA ASP A 35 10.89 -4.18 38.12
C ASP A 35 11.80 -3.13 37.44
N THR A 36 11.64 -2.86 36.14
CA THR A 36 12.51 -1.89 35.41
C THR A 36 11.77 -0.85 34.58
N ARG A 37 10.46 -0.67 34.82
CA ARG A 37 9.70 0.35 34.11
C ARG A 37 10.01 1.74 34.67
N VAL A 38 10.50 2.63 33.81
CA VAL A 38 10.82 4.02 34.17
C VAL A 38 9.52 4.83 34.17
N MET A 39 9.18 5.43 35.31
CA MET A 39 8.01 6.30 35.42
C MET A 39 8.15 7.52 34.49
N SER A 40 7.02 8.05 34.02
CA SER A 40 6.98 9.30 33.25
C SER A 40 7.67 10.43 34.03
N GLU A 41 8.57 11.16 33.37
CA GLU A 41 9.30 12.29 33.95
C GLU A 41 8.34 13.32 34.59
N LYS A 42 7.16 13.51 33.98
CA LYS A 42 6.13 14.40 34.52
C LYS A 42 5.53 13.88 35.81
N VAL A 43 5.26 12.58 35.91
CA VAL A 43 4.74 11.94 37.12
C VAL A 43 5.81 11.96 38.21
N GLN A 44 7.08 11.73 37.85
CA GLN A 44 8.21 11.81 38.77
C GLN A 44 8.37 13.20 39.39
N MET A 45 8.30 14.26 38.58
CA MET A 45 8.35 15.64 39.07
C MET A 45 7.18 15.95 39.99
N LEU A 46 5.96 15.53 39.61
CA LEU A 46 4.77 15.76 40.41
C LEU A 46 4.85 15.03 41.76
N ALA A 47 5.25 13.76 41.74
CA ALA A 47 5.48 12.97 42.94
C ALA A 47 6.50 13.67 43.86
N SER A 48 7.63 14.10 43.30
CA SER A 48 8.68 14.81 44.04
C SER A 48 8.17 16.10 44.72
N SER A 49 7.32 16.87 44.02
CA SER A 49 6.70 18.07 44.60
C SER A 49 5.69 17.74 45.69
N ILE A 50 4.86 16.70 45.51
CA ILE A 50 3.86 16.30 46.49
C ILE A 50 4.52 15.77 47.77
N TYR A 51 5.56 14.93 47.63
CA TYR A 51 6.27 14.38 48.78
C TYR A 51 6.98 15.46 49.61
N LYS A 52 7.56 16.49 48.97
CA LYS A 52 8.12 17.66 49.68
C LYS A 52 7.07 18.39 50.51
N GLU A 53 5.85 18.55 50.00
CA GLU A 53 4.80 19.19 50.79
C GLU A 53 4.26 18.30 51.91
N PHE A 54 4.25 16.98 51.72
CA PHE A 54 3.98 16.05 52.80
C PHE A 54 5.03 16.11 53.91
N GLU A 55 6.31 16.25 53.58
CA GLU A 55 7.37 16.47 54.59
C GLU A 55 7.07 17.72 55.43
N ILE A 56 6.75 18.85 54.80
CA ILE A 56 6.40 20.10 55.49
C ILE A 56 5.16 19.93 56.38
N MET A 57 4.16 19.17 55.91
CA MET A 57 2.94 18.92 56.69
C MET A 57 3.20 18.00 57.89
N ILE A 58 4.04 16.97 57.73
CA ILE A 58 4.48 16.10 58.82
C ILE A 58 5.24 16.93 59.87
N GLU A 59 6.14 17.81 59.46
CA GLU A 59 6.90 18.67 60.38
C GLU A 59 6.00 19.58 61.23
N LYS A 60 4.94 20.13 60.65
CA LYS A 60 4.04 21.08 61.33
C LYS A 60 2.90 20.42 62.11
N ASN A 61 2.39 19.30 61.61
CA ASN A 61 1.12 18.71 62.05
C ASN A 61 1.24 17.25 62.52
N GLY A 62 2.42 16.64 62.40
CA GLY A 62 2.68 15.25 62.74
C GLY A 62 2.28 14.26 61.63
N GLU A 63 2.82 13.05 61.70
CA GLU A 63 2.67 12.00 60.68
C GLU A 63 1.22 11.56 60.44
N ASP A 64 0.40 11.55 61.49
CA ASP A 64 -1.02 11.16 61.38
C ASP A 64 -1.83 12.08 60.45
N SER A 65 -1.34 13.29 60.16
CA SER A 65 -1.98 14.23 59.24
C SER A 65 -2.00 13.76 57.78
N VAL A 66 -1.08 12.87 57.38
CA VAL A 66 -0.92 12.37 56.00
C VAL A 66 -1.21 10.88 55.85
N LYS A 67 -1.23 10.13 56.95
CA LYS A 67 -1.26 8.66 56.98
C LYS A 67 -2.29 8.00 56.05
N ASN A 68 -3.52 8.53 56.03
CA ASN A 68 -4.59 8.01 55.19
C ASN A 68 -4.63 8.61 53.78
N LEU A 69 -3.97 9.75 53.58
CA LEU A 69 -3.92 10.46 52.30
C LEU A 69 -2.79 9.96 51.40
N MET A 70 -1.63 9.60 51.97
CA MET A 70 -0.49 9.11 51.18
C MET A 70 -0.85 7.93 50.28
N PRO A 71 -1.55 6.86 50.74
CA PRO A 71 -1.88 5.74 49.88
C PRO A 71 -2.80 6.14 48.71
N LEU A 72 -3.71 7.11 48.94
CA LEU A 72 -4.58 7.62 47.89
C LEU A 72 -3.78 8.40 46.82
N VAL A 73 -2.82 9.21 47.27
CA VAL A 73 -1.95 9.96 46.35
C VAL A 73 -1.03 9.03 45.57
N VAL A 74 -0.46 8.00 46.20
CA VAL A 74 0.33 6.97 45.53
C VAL A 74 -0.50 6.30 44.44
N ASN A 75 -1.70 5.81 44.79
CA ASN A 75 -2.60 5.18 43.80
C ASN A 75 -2.94 6.10 42.62
N VAL A 76 -3.14 7.40 42.87
CA VAL A 76 -3.39 8.39 41.81
C VAL A 76 -2.15 8.58 40.93
N LEU A 77 -0.96 8.67 41.51
CA LEU A 77 0.29 8.81 40.75
C LEU A 77 0.59 7.55 39.92
N GLU A 78 0.37 6.36 40.46
CA GLU A 78 0.49 5.09 39.73
C GLU A 78 -0.52 5.01 38.58
N SER A 79 -1.79 5.35 38.84
CA SER A 79 -2.82 5.37 37.80
C SER A 79 -2.49 6.38 36.69
N LEU A 80 -1.92 7.52 37.06
CA LEU A 80 -1.48 8.53 36.11
C LEU A 80 -0.29 8.03 35.27
N ASP A 81 0.67 7.33 35.88
CA ASP A 81 1.80 6.74 35.15
C ASP A 81 1.34 5.67 34.16
N LEU A 82 0.39 4.81 34.56
CA LEU A 82 -0.25 3.86 33.67
C LEU A 82 -0.92 4.55 32.47
N ALA A 83 -1.69 5.61 32.74
CA ALA A 83 -2.35 6.38 31.67
C ALA A 83 -1.35 7.06 30.72
N TYR A 84 -0.18 7.49 31.21
CA TYR A 84 0.87 8.02 30.35
C TYR A 84 1.45 6.95 29.43
N LEU A 85 1.69 5.74 29.94
CA LEU A 85 2.20 4.64 29.11
C LEU A 85 1.19 4.20 28.05
N GLU A 86 -0.07 3.99 28.43
CA GLU A 86 -1.13 3.62 27.48
C GLU A 86 -1.27 4.69 26.38
N LYS A 87 -1.17 5.97 26.75
CA LYS A 87 -1.16 7.08 25.80
C LYS A 87 0.03 7.01 24.85
N GLU A 88 1.24 6.71 25.34
CA GLU A 88 2.43 6.61 24.49
C GLU A 88 2.32 5.42 23.52
N GLU A 89 1.86 4.27 23.98
CA GLU A 89 1.58 3.10 23.14
C GLU A 89 0.57 3.43 22.04
N CYS A 90 -0.59 3.99 22.41
CA CYS A 90 -1.60 4.45 21.45
C CYS A 90 -1.06 5.51 20.48
N SER A 91 -0.15 6.37 20.93
CA SER A 91 0.47 7.39 20.08
C SER A 91 1.39 6.77 19.03
N VAL A 92 2.12 5.71 19.38
CA VAL A 92 2.97 4.96 18.45
C VAL A 92 2.10 4.25 17.42
N ASP A 93 1.08 3.52 17.85
CA ASP A 93 0.17 2.80 16.97
C ASP A 93 -0.52 3.74 15.96
N LEU A 94 -0.97 4.90 16.43
CA LEU A 94 -1.58 5.91 15.60
C LEU A 94 -0.62 6.44 14.53
N GLU A 95 0.65 6.63 14.87
CA GLU A 95 1.65 7.10 13.91
C GLU A 95 2.00 6.03 12.88
N MET A 96 2.10 4.77 13.29
CA MET A 96 2.27 3.64 12.38
C MET A 96 1.09 3.53 11.39
N LEU A 97 -0.15 3.65 11.88
CA LEU A 97 -1.34 3.61 11.02
C LEU A 97 -1.39 4.78 10.03
N LYS A 98 -0.91 5.96 10.41
CA LYS A 98 -0.80 7.09 9.48
C LYS A 98 0.23 6.82 8.40
N GLU A 99 1.40 6.29 8.76
CA GLU A 99 2.46 5.95 7.81
C GLU A 99 1.95 4.91 6.80
N ASP A 100 1.29 3.85 7.27
CA ASP A 100 0.65 2.84 6.43
C ASP A 100 -0.40 3.46 5.49
N ASN A 101 -1.20 4.42 5.98
CA ASN A 101 -2.20 5.10 5.17
C ASN A 101 -1.57 5.97 4.07
N GLU A 102 -0.49 6.69 4.39
CA GLU A 102 0.26 7.50 3.44
C GLU A 102 0.89 6.64 2.33
N GLN A 103 1.46 5.50 2.71
CA GLN A 103 1.98 4.52 1.75
C GLN A 103 0.86 3.99 0.84
N LEU A 104 -0.29 3.63 1.41
CA LEU A 104 -1.43 3.13 0.66
C LEU A 104 -1.97 4.17 -0.32
N MET A 105 -2.05 5.43 0.10
CA MET A 105 -2.45 6.55 -0.78
C MET A 105 -1.47 6.74 -1.94
N THR A 106 -0.16 6.70 -1.67
CA THR A 106 0.88 6.81 -2.70
C THR A 106 0.77 5.67 -3.73
N GLN A 107 0.56 4.44 -3.27
CA GLN A 107 0.36 3.28 -4.15
C GLN A 107 -0.92 3.42 -4.99
N TYR A 108 -2.02 3.82 -4.36
CA TYR A 108 -3.29 4.05 -5.05
C TYR A 108 -3.15 5.09 -6.18
N GLU A 109 -2.48 6.21 -5.91
CA GLU A 109 -2.28 7.25 -6.92
C GLU A 109 -1.43 6.77 -8.10
N ARG A 110 -0.35 6.02 -7.82
CA ARG A 110 0.47 5.38 -8.84
C ARG A 110 -0.34 4.43 -9.72
N GLU A 111 -1.10 3.53 -9.11
CA GLU A 111 -1.92 2.55 -9.83
C GLU A 111 -3.01 3.24 -10.67
N LYS A 112 -3.64 4.28 -10.11
CA LYS A 112 -4.64 5.09 -10.81
C LYS A 112 -4.03 5.82 -12.02
N GLN A 113 -2.77 6.24 -11.96
CA GLN A 113 -2.07 6.82 -13.09
C GLN A 113 -1.72 5.76 -14.14
N LEU A 114 -1.20 4.61 -13.72
CA LEU A 114 -0.87 3.51 -14.62
C LEU A 114 -2.09 3.02 -15.41
N ARG A 115 -3.24 2.86 -14.74
CA ARG A 115 -4.51 2.53 -15.41
C ARG A 115 -4.90 3.56 -16.46
N ARG A 116 -4.89 4.85 -16.11
CA ARG A 116 -5.19 5.93 -17.07
C ARG A 116 -4.26 5.89 -18.29
N THR A 117 -2.97 5.64 -18.09
CA THR A 117 -2.01 5.49 -19.19
C THR A 117 -2.28 4.26 -20.04
N GLN A 118 -2.68 3.14 -19.43
CA GLN A 118 -3.03 1.92 -20.16
C GLN A 118 -4.31 2.09 -20.98
N ASP A 119 -5.34 2.70 -20.40
CA ASP A 119 -6.61 2.98 -21.10
C ASP A 119 -6.37 3.88 -22.31
N GLN A 120 -5.55 4.93 -22.16
CA GLN A 120 -5.16 5.81 -23.27
C GLN A 120 -4.43 5.06 -24.38
N LYS A 121 -3.48 4.18 -24.03
CA LYS A 121 -2.78 3.34 -25.03
C LYS A 121 -3.72 2.39 -25.75
N CYS A 122 -4.73 1.86 -25.06
CA CYS A 122 -5.72 0.98 -25.67
C CYS A 122 -6.52 1.72 -26.75
N LEU A 123 -6.98 2.94 -26.45
CA LEU A 123 -7.68 3.80 -27.41
C LEU A 123 -6.80 4.12 -28.63
N GLU A 124 -5.53 4.47 -28.42
CA GLU A 124 -4.59 4.76 -29.52
C GLU A 124 -4.37 3.55 -30.44
N ILE A 125 -4.31 2.34 -29.86
CA ILE A 125 -4.20 1.09 -30.63
C ILE A 125 -5.48 0.82 -31.41
N GLU A 126 -6.65 0.99 -30.79
CA GLU A 126 -7.95 0.82 -31.44
C GLU A 126 -8.10 1.76 -32.64
N ASP A 127 -7.76 3.04 -32.47
CA ASP A 127 -7.80 4.03 -33.56
C ASP A 127 -6.87 3.65 -34.71
N SER A 128 -5.64 3.19 -34.40
CA SER A 128 -4.67 2.74 -35.41
C SER A 128 -5.16 1.51 -36.17
N LEU A 129 -5.78 0.54 -35.48
CA LEU A 129 -6.35 -0.65 -36.11
C LEU A 129 -7.55 -0.30 -37.01
N LEU A 130 -8.39 0.65 -36.58
CA LEU A 130 -9.50 1.14 -37.40
C LEU A 130 -9.01 1.82 -38.68
N GLU A 131 -7.95 2.62 -38.60
CA GLU A 131 -7.33 3.23 -39.78
C GLU A 131 -6.76 2.16 -40.73
N GLN A 132 -6.00 1.20 -40.21
CA GLN A 132 -5.47 0.08 -41.01
C GLN A 132 -6.57 -0.74 -41.68
N ASN A 133 -7.67 -1.03 -40.99
CA ASN A 133 -8.80 -1.74 -41.57
C ASN A 133 -9.43 -0.95 -42.72
N ARG A 134 -9.64 0.36 -42.56
CA ARG A 134 -10.14 1.22 -43.66
C ARG A 134 -9.21 1.23 -44.86
N GLU A 135 -7.90 1.28 -44.65
CA GLU A 135 -6.93 1.20 -45.74
C GLU A 135 -6.98 -0.16 -46.46
N LEU A 136 -7.14 -1.26 -45.71
CA LEU A 136 -7.26 -2.60 -46.28
C LEU A 136 -8.56 -2.75 -47.07
N GLU A 137 -9.68 -2.28 -46.53
CA GLU A 137 -10.98 -2.25 -47.23
C GLU A 137 -10.87 -1.48 -48.55
N SER A 138 -10.25 -0.29 -48.55
CA SER A 138 -10.02 0.49 -49.77
C SER A 138 -9.16 -0.25 -50.80
N LYS A 139 -8.12 -0.98 -50.35
CA LYS A 139 -7.30 -1.83 -51.24
C LYS A 139 -8.10 -2.99 -51.82
N ILE A 140 -8.97 -3.63 -51.03
CA ILE A 140 -9.86 -4.70 -51.50
C ILE A 140 -10.78 -4.18 -52.59
N GLU A 141 -11.48 -3.06 -52.36
CA GLU A 141 -12.37 -2.45 -53.35
C GLU A 141 -11.65 -2.13 -54.68
N SER A 142 -10.42 -1.60 -54.58
CA SER A 142 -9.58 -1.32 -55.75
C SER A 142 -9.22 -2.60 -56.52
N LEU A 143 -8.81 -3.66 -55.83
CA LEU A 143 -8.48 -4.94 -56.44
C LEU A 143 -9.72 -5.60 -57.08
N GLU A 144 -10.88 -5.53 -56.44
CA GLU A 144 -12.15 -6.03 -56.99
C GLU A 144 -12.55 -5.27 -58.27
N SER A 145 -12.29 -3.97 -58.33
CA SER A 145 -12.52 -3.16 -59.54
C SER A 145 -11.58 -3.58 -60.68
N ILE A 146 -10.29 -3.78 -60.37
CA ILE A 146 -9.29 -4.27 -61.34
C ILE A 146 -9.68 -5.67 -61.85
N MET A 147 -10.09 -6.58 -60.95
CA MET A 147 -10.49 -7.93 -61.29
C MET A 147 -11.68 -7.93 -62.26
N ARG A 148 -12.75 -7.18 -61.95
CA ARG A 148 -13.91 -7.01 -62.84
C ARG A 148 -13.51 -6.47 -64.22
N MET A 149 -12.58 -5.51 -64.27
CA MET A 149 -12.09 -4.98 -65.55
C MET A 149 -11.31 -6.02 -66.36
N LEU A 150 -10.48 -6.83 -65.71
CA LEU A 150 -9.72 -7.89 -66.37
C LEU A 150 -10.63 -9.01 -66.88
N GLU A 151 -11.66 -9.39 -66.11
CA GLU A 151 -12.68 -10.36 -66.53
C GLU A 151 -13.42 -9.89 -67.78
N LEU A 152 -13.83 -8.62 -67.84
CA LEU A 152 -14.45 -8.03 -69.02
C LEU A 152 -13.52 -8.04 -70.23
N LYS A 153 -12.24 -7.66 -70.05
CA LYS A 153 -11.25 -7.69 -71.13
C LYS A 153 -11.01 -9.11 -71.65
N ALA A 154 -10.92 -10.09 -70.76
CA ALA A 154 -10.73 -11.50 -71.13
C ALA A 154 -11.91 -12.03 -71.94
N LYS A 155 -13.15 -11.73 -71.52
CA LYS A 155 -14.37 -12.09 -72.26
C LYS A 155 -14.41 -11.46 -73.65
N ASN A 156 -14.07 -10.17 -73.76
CA ASN A 156 -14.03 -9.50 -75.06
C ASN A 156 -12.94 -10.07 -75.99
N ALA A 157 -11.80 -10.52 -75.43
CA ALA A 157 -10.74 -11.16 -76.20
C ALA A 157 -11.13 -12.56 -76.70
N SER A 158 -11.89 -13.34 -75.91
CA SER A 158 -12.40 -14.64 -76.36
C SER A 158 -13.54 -14.53 -77.37
N ASP A 159 -14.32 -13.45 -77.35
CA ASP A 159 -15.43 -13.23 -78.28
C ASP A 159 -14.97 -12.68 -79.66
N HIS A 160 -13.70 -12.28 -79.79
CA HIS A 160 -13.14 -11.64 -80.99
C HIS A 160 -11.87 -12.30 -81.55
N GLY A 161 -11.46 -13.46 -81.01
CA GLY A 161 -10.37 -14.30 -81.53
C GLY A 161 -10.90 -15.63 -82.07
#